data_AF-A0A953X030-F1
#
_entry.id   AF-A0A953X030-F1
#
_cell.length_a   1.000
_cell.length_b   1.000
_cell.length_c   1.000
_cell.angle_alpha   90.00
_cell.angle_beta   90.00
_cell.angle_gamma   90.00
#
_symmetry.space_group_name_H-M   'P 1'
#
loop_
_entity.id
_entity.type
_entity.pdbx_description
1 polymer ?
#
loop_
_entity_poly.entity_id
_entity_poly.type
_entity_poly.pdbx_seq_one_letter_code
_entity_poly.pdbx_strand_id
1 'polypeptide(L)'
;MSDTKDTGGNSGGRKPLTVSRKTSGTVKQSFSHGRSKQVVVETKKRRTMGPGAGDAPAAAPAAGASAEATREAKLKAMAAQRGITVAELVSQLKALKEREVQEAARAKEVERDKAAQDRLRTEQERKLQEQKEREEAEARRKAEEEARKAQEAVAKERTDRGAKARPKADFAATPAGAGPEAEDASGRSKRGGKSSKDDRNDRSRNNDAQQNRGGGRDGERRRGKLTIASALGDDADRQRSLASVKRARERERERRMGGGSDREKVSVEVTLPETITLQDLAGRMNERVADVVK
;
A
#
# COMPACT_ATOMS: atom_id res chain seq x y z
N MET A 1 3.27 -21.85 -71.25
CA MET A 1 3.73 -22.43 -72.53
C MET A 1 4.72 -23.54 -72.22
N SER A 2 4.52 -24.67 -72.88
CA SER A 2 5.45 -25.76 -73.28
C SER A 2 6.71 -26.14 -72.46
N ASP A 3 6.76 -27.44 -72.20
CA ASP A 3 7.89 -28.39 -72.37
C ASP A 3 9.23 -28.32 -71.59
N THR A 4 9.34 -29.28 -70.67
CA THR A 4 10.27 -30.44 -70.72
C THR A 4 11.75 -30.22 -71.02
N LYS A 5 12.60 -30.60 -70.05
CA LYS A 5 13.88 -31.27 -70.33
C LYS A 5 14.30 -32.24 -69.24
N ASP A 6 14.09 -33.53 -69.52
CA ASP A 6 14.72 -34.65 -68.83
C ASP A 6 16.15 -34.83 -69.36
N THR A 7 17.17 -34.89 -68.48
CA THR A 7 18.46 -35.55 -68.74
C THR A 7 19.23 -35.73 -67.42
N GLY A 8 19.59 -36.96 -67.04
CA GLY A 8 20.74 -37.16 -66.14
C GLY A 8 20.63 -38.16 -64.97
N GLY A 9 20.24 -39.40 -65.24
CA GLY A 9 20.83 -40.58 -64.58
C GLY A 9 20.73 -40.74 -63.06
N ASN A 10 19.77 -41.55 -62.61
CA ASN A 10 19.82 -42.22 -61.30
C ASN A 10 20.24 -43.69 -61.47
N SER A 11 21.54 -43.99 -61.31
CA SER A 11 22.07 -45.35 -61.32
C SER A 11 22.40 -45.85 -59.91
N GLY A 12 21.67 -46.87 -59.44
CA GLY A 12 22.20 -47.86 -58.50
C GLY A 12 22.48 -47.44 -57.05
N GLY A 13 21.50 -46.88 -56.32
CA GLY A 13 21.63 -46.77 -54.86
C GLY A 13 20.44 -46.12 -54.16
N ARG A 14 19.79 -46.84 -53.22
CA ARG A 14 18.81 -46.23 -52.31
C ARG A 14 19.56 -45.29 -51.36
N LYS A 15 19.43 -43.97 -51.56
CA LYS A 15 19.92 -42.98 -50.58
C LYS A 15 19.34 -43.32 -49.21
N PRO A 16 20.15 -43.41 -48.13
CA PRO A 16 19.63 -43.68 -46.80
C PRO A 16 18.67 -42.56 -46.39
N LEU A 17 17.59 -42.93 -45.69
CA LEU A 17 16.60 -41.99 -45.14
C LEU A 17 17.23 -41.14 -44.03
N THR A 18 18.00 -40.13 -44.40
CA THR A 18 18.50 -39.13 -43.46
C THR A 18 17.38 -38.16 -43.12
N VAL A 19 17.13 -37.96 -41.83
CA VAL A 19 16.15 -36.96 -41.38
C VAL A 19 16.69 -35.58 -41.75
N SER A 20 16.12 -34.98 -42.81
CA SER A 20 16.40 -33.60 -43.17
C SER A 20 16.11 -32.72 -41.96
N ARG A 21 17.15 -32.09 -41.42
CA ARG A 21 17.06 -31.26 -40.21
C ARG A 21 16.07 -30.14 -40.50
N LYS A 22 14.88 -30.18 -39.86
CA LYS A 22 13.82 -29.19 -40.08
C LYS A 22 14.41 -27.79 -39.91
N THR A 23 14.40 -27.04 -41.01
CA THR A 23 14.76 -25.62 -41.03
C THR A 23 13.85 -24.88 -40.07
N SER A 24 14.38 -23.88 -39.37
CA SER A 24 13.66 -23.10 -38.36
C SER A 24 12.34 -22.57 -38.94
N GLY A 25 11.25 -22.80 -38.20
CA GLY A 25 9.91 -22.38 -38.61
C GLY A 25 9.74 -20.88 -38.47
N THR A 26 9.99 -20.12 -39.53
CA THR A 26 9.67 -18.68 -39.58
C THR A 26 8.15 -18.53 -39.71
N VAL A 27 7.49 -18.05 -38.66
CA VAL A 27 6.04 -17.79 -38.67
C VAL A 27 5.78 -16.37 -39.18
N LYS A 28 5.12 -16.24 -40.33
CA LYS A 28 4.57 -14.96 -40.79
C LYS A 28 3.25 -14.69 -40.07
N GLN A 29 3.27 -13.85 -39.03
CA GLN A 29 2.03 -13.27 -38.50
C GLN A 29 1.70 -11.97 -39.23
N SER A 30 0.51 -11.92 -39.84
CA SER A 30 -0.10 -10.71 -40.37
C SER A 30 -0.94 -10.05 -39.27
N PHE A 31 -0.44 -8.96 -38.71
CA PHE A 31 -1.25 -8.04 -37.90
C PHE A 31 -2.01 -7.09 -38.83
N SER A 32 -3.25 -6.74 -38.46
CA SER A 32 -4.15 -5.89 -39.26
C SER A 32 -3.62 -4.48 -39.56
N HIS A 33 -2.56 -4.05 -38.87
CA HIS A 33 -1.94 -2.74 -39.02
C HIS A 33 -0.46 -2.85 -39.44
N GLY A 34 -0.26 -3.23 -40.71
CA GLY A 34 0.86 -2.75 -41.55
C GLY A 34 2.29 -3.24 -41.31
N ARG A 35 2.63 -3.88 -40.17
CA ARG A 35 4.03 -4.28 -39.87
C ARG A 35 4.23 -5.80 -39.74
N SER A 36 4.35 -6.49 -40.87
CA SER A 36 4.79 -7.88 -40.91
C SER A 36 6.30 -8.01 -40.62
N LYS A 37 6.66 -8.34 -39.37
CA LYS A 37 8.01 -8.79 -39.03
C LYS A 37 8.08 -10.31 -39.12
N GLN A 38 9.16 -10.83 -39.72
CA GLN A 38 9.46 -12.26 -39.65
C GLN A 38 10.01 -12.59 -38.26
N VAL A 39 9.40 -13.57 -37.58
CA VAL A 39 9.86 -14.06 -36.28
C VAL A 39 10.45 -15.45 -36.47
N VAL A 40 11.75 -15.58 -36.19
CA VAL A 40 12.46 -16.87 -36.17
C VAL A 40 12.34 -17.43 -34.76
N VAL A 41 11.66 -18.57 -34.61
CA VAL A 41 11.51 -19.22 -33.30
C VAL A 41 12.61 -20.28 -33.13
N GLU A 42 13.63 -19.94 -32.34
CA GLU A 42 14.63 -20.92 -31.91
C GLU A 42 14.08 -21.80 -30.79
N THR A 43 13.54 -22.96 -31.16
CA THR A 43 13.08 -23.96 -30.18
C THR A 43 14.27 -24.61 -29.48
N LYS A 44 14.76 -23.99 -28.41
CA LYS A 44 15.85 -24.50 -27.55
C LYS A 44 15.41 -25.75 -26.78
N LYS A 45 15.43 -26.91 -27.44
CA LYS A 45 15.21 -28.21 -26.77
C LYS A 45 16.30 -28.41 -25.71
N ARG A 46 15.92 -28.34 -24.43
CA ARG A 46 16.79 -28.74 -23.32
C ARG A 46 17.20 -30.19 -23.49
N ARG A 47 18.46 -30.44 -23.84
CA ARG A 47 19.07 -31.74 -23.62
C ARG A 47 19.23 -31.90 -22.11
N THR A 48 18.47 -32.82 -21.53
CA THR A 48 18.76 -33.45 -20.24
C THR A 48 19.89 -34.43 -20.49
N MET A 49 21.08 -34.11 -19.98
CA MET A 49 22.24 -35.00 -20.08
C MET A 49 22.16 -36.03 -18.95
N GLY A 50 21.32 -37.04 -19.15
CA GLY A 50 21.38 -38.29 -18.38
C GLY A 50 22.42 -39.24 -19.01
N PRO A 51 23.12 -40.08 -18.24
CA PRO A 51 24.16 -40.95 -18.76
C PRO A 51 23.59 -42.21 -19.44
N GLY A 52 24.20 -42.61 -20.56
CA GLY A 52 23.93 -43.86 -21.29
C GLY A 52 23.15 -43.68 -22.61
N ALA A 53 23.49 -44.34 -23.71
CA ALA A 53 24.65 -45.21 -23.99
C ALA A 53 24.93 -45.25 -25.52
N GLY A 54 26.16 -45.59 -25.93
CA GLY A 54 26.55 -45.70 -27.34
C GLY A 54 28.06 -45.80 -27.56
N ASP A 55 28.57 -47.05 -27.53
CA ASP A 55 29.89 -47.55 -27.96
C ASP A 55 31.21 -47.16 -27.26
N ALA A 56 32.06 -48.20 -27.12
CA ALA A 56 33.45 -48.29 -26.65
C ALA A 56 33.84 -47.79 -25.22
N PRO A 57 34.56 -48.60 -24.41
CA PRO A 57 35.00 -48.24 -23.07
C PRO A 57 36.32 -47.44 -23.08
N ALA A 58 36.25 -46.14 -23.40
CA ALA A 58 37.34 -45.21 -23.13
C ALA A 58 37.29 -44.74 -21.66
N ALA A 59 38.21 -45.24 -20.82
CA ALA A 59 38.28 -44.87 -19.41
C ALA A 59 38.66 -43.38 -19.25
N ALA A 60 37.75 -42.55 -18.71
CA ALA A 60 38.02 -41.15 -18.42
C ALA A 60 37.30 -40.58 -17.18
N PRO A 61 37.64 -41.00 -15.95
CA PRO A 61 37.34 -40.28 -14.72
C PRO A 61 38.53 -39.40 -14.25
N ALA A 62 39.35 -38.85 -15.17
CA ALA A 62 40.61 -38.17 -14.82
C ALA A 62 40.50 -36.63 -14.70
N ALA A 63 39.54 -35.98 -15.38
CA ALA A 63 39.48 -34.52 -15.46
C ALA A 63 38.98 -33.84 -14.16
N GLY A 64 38.11 -34.50 -13.40
CA GLY A 64 37.60 -33.97 -12.12
C GLY A 64 38.66 -34.01 -11.01
N ALA A 65 39.32 -35.15 -10.84
CA ALA A 65 40.34 -35.36 -9.82
C ALA A 65 41.51 -34.35 -9.90
N SER A 66 41.93 -33.99 -11.11
CA SER A 66 42.94 -32.94 -11.36
C SER A 66 42.50 -31.55 -10.85
N ALA A 67 41.23 -31.18 -11.08
CA ALA A 67 40.67 -29.89 -10.67
C ALA A 67 40.43 -29.81 -9.15
N GLU A 68 40.11 -30.94 -8.51
CA GLU A 68 39.90 -31.01 -7.06
C GLU A 68 41.25 -31.04 -6.31
N ALA A 69 42.21 -31.85 -6.76
CA ALA A 69 43.57 -31.85 -6.20
C ALA A 69 44.24 -30.46 -6.27
N THR A 70 44.07 -29.72 -7.37
CA THR A 70 44.59 -28.35 -7.50
C THR A 70 43.82 -27.31 -6.66
N ARG A 71 42.54 -27.55 -6.32
CA ARG A 71 41.81 -26.72 -5.35
C ARG A 71 42.25 -27.00 -3.92
N GLU A 72 42.42 -28.26 -3.55
CA GLU A 72 42.95 -28.64 -2.23
C GLU A 72 44.35 -28.11 -1.99
N ALA A 73 45.25 -28.22 -2.99
CA ALA A 73 46.59 -27.65 -2.89
C ALA A 73 46.57 -26.14 -2.62
N LYS A 74 45.65 -25.40 -3.26
CA LYS A 74 45.45 -23.96 -3.02
C LYS A 74 44.90 -23.66 -1.63
N LEU A 75 43.94 -24.46 -1.14
CA LEU A 75 43.40 -24.32 0.22
C LEU A 75 44.47 -24.62 1.29
N LYS A 76 45.27 -25.68 1.09
CA LYS A 76 46.41 -26.04 1.94
C LYS A 76 47.47 -24.93 1.95
N ALA A 77 47.81 -24.36 0.80
CA ALA A 77 48.75 -23.25 0.69
C ALA A 77 48.24 -21.96 1.37
N MET A 78 46.96 -21.58 1.16
CA MET A 78 46.36 -20.42 1.83
C MET A 78 46.24 -20.60 3.35
N ALA A 79 45.97 -21.82 3.81
CA ALA A 79 45.89 -22.14 5.24
C ALA A 79 47.28 -22.01 5.89
N ALA A 80 48.32 -22.58 5.25
CA ALA A 80 49.71 -22.45 5.68
C ALA A 80 50.20 -20.98 5.69
N GLN A 81 49.88 -20.19 4.65
CA GLN A 81 50.21 -18.76 4.60
C GLN A 81 49.60 -17.94 5.74
N ARG A 82 48.47 -18.40 6.31
CA ARG A 82 47.78 -17.72 7.41
C ARG A 82 48.05 -18.35 8.77
N GLY A 83 48.81 -19.46 8.84
CA GLY A 83 49.06 -20.20 10.08
C GLY A 83 47.82 -20.89 10.67
N ILE A 84 46.80 -21.18 9.87
CA ILE A 84 45.50 -21.73 10.32
C ILE A 84 45.30 -23.14 9.75
N THR A 85 44.44 -23.96 10.35
CA THR A 85 44.04 -25.25 9.75
C THR A 85 43.17 -25.03 8.50
N VAL A 86 43.19 -26.01 7.58
CA VAL A 86 42.35 -25.99 6.37
C VAL A 86 40.86 -26.01 6.71
N ALA A 87 40.47 -26.69 7.80
CA ALA A 87 39.09 -26.76 8.26
C ALA A 87 38.57 -25.38 8.69
N GLU A 88 39.36 -24.63 9.46
CA GLU A 88 39.03 -23.26 9.87
C GLU A 88 38.96 -22.31 8.67
N LEU A 89 39.91 -22.38 7.73
CA LEU A 89 39.86 -21.58 6.51
C LEU A 89 38.60 -21.86 5.68
N VAL A 90 38.18 -23.13 5.58
CA VAL A 90 36.92 -23.51 4.92
C VAL A 90 35.70 -23.00 5.70
N SER A 91 35.72 -23.02 7.03
CA SER A 91 34.63 -22.47 7.86
C SER A 91 34.50 -20.94 7.69
N GLN A 92 35.60 -20.20 7.68
CA GLN A 92 35.63 -18.76 7.41
C GLN A 92 35.08 -18.44 6.01
N LEU A 93 35.49 -19.18 4.98
CA LEU A 93 34.97 -19.01 3.62
C LEU A 93 33.48 -19.36 3.47
N LYS A 94 32.95 -20.29 4.28
CA LYS A 94 31.51 -20.57 4.35
C LYS A 94 30.76 -19.43 5.03
N ALA A 95 31.21 -18.99 6.21
CA ALA A 95 30.60 -17.90 6.96
C ALA A 95 30.57 -16.58 6.16
N LEU A 96 31.63 -16.27 5.41
CA LEU A 96 31.65 -15.10 4.51
C LEU A 96 30.60 -15.23 3.39
N LYS A 97 30.48 -16.38 2.73
CA LYS A 97 29.47 -16.61 1.68
C LYS A 97 28.04 -16.60 2.23
N GLU A 98 27.82 -17.17 3.41
CA GLU A 98 26.52 -17.14 4.09
C GLU A 98 26.14 -15.70 4.43
N ARG A 99 27.11 -14.89 4.89
CA ARG A 99 26.92 -13.45 5.12
C ARG A 99 26.63 -12.69 3.83
N GLU A 100 27.38 -12.92 2.75
CA GLU A 100 27.10 -12.33 1.43
C GLU A 100 25.68 -12.67 0.92
N VAL A 101 25.25 -13.92 1.10
CA VAL A 101 23.89 -14.37 0.72
C VAL A 101 22.83 -13.70 1.61
N GLN A 102 23.06 -13.57 2.92
CA GLN A 102 22.16 -12.86 3.83
C GLN A 102 22.09 -11.35 3.53
N GLU A 103 23.22 -10.70 3.25
CA GLU A 103 23.26 -9.28 2.88
C GLU A 103 22.59 -9.05 1.52
N ALA A 104 22.79 -9.95 0.54
CA ALA A 104 22.09 -9.91 -0.75
C ALA A 104 20.58 -10.21 -0.63
N ALA A 105 20.14 -11.02 0.33
CA ALA A 105 18.73 -11.24 0.63
C ALA A 105 18.10 -9.97 1.24
N ARG A 106 18.71 -9.42 2.30
CA ARG A 106 18.28 -8.17 2.95
C ARG A 106 18.26 -6.99 1.97
N ALA A 107 19.23 -6.89 1.06
CA ALA A 107 19.26 -5.86 0.04
C ALA A 107 18.05 -5.95 -0.91
N LYS A 108 17.66 -7.16 -1.33
CA LYS A 108 16.47 -7.40 -2.17
C LYS A 108 15.16 -7.12 -1.43
N GLU A 109 15.10 -7.39 -0.13
CA GLU A 109 13.95 -7.03 0.72
C GLU A 109 13.80 -5.51 0.81
N VAL A 110 14.89 -4.81 1.15
CA VAL A 110 14.91 -3.33 1.20
C VAL A 110 14.59 -2.69 -0.17
N GLU A 111 15.03 -3.30 -1.28
CA GLU A 111 14.66 -2.85 -2.63
C GLU A 111 13.16 -3.03 -2.90
N ARG A 112 12.58 -4.18 -2.53
CA ARG A 112 11.14 -4.45 -2.65
C ARG A 112 10.31 -3.49 -1.79
N ASP A 113 10.73 -3.21 -0.57
CA ASP A 113 10.04 -2.30 0.34
C ASP A 113 10.08 -0.86 -0.18
N LYS A 114 11.23 -0.40 -0.70
CA LYS A 114 11.34 0.90 -1.38
C LYS A 114 10.42 0.97 -2.59
N ALA A 115 10.46 -0.02 -3.47
CA ALA A 115 9.60 -0.09 -4.65
C ALA A 115 8.09 -0.12 -4.27
N ALA A 116 7.71 -0.77 -3.17
CA ALA A 116 6.36 -0.74 -2.64
C ALA A 116 5.97 0.64 -2.09
N GLN A 117 6.86 1.30 -1.34
CA GLN A 117 6.65 2.66 -0.84
C GLN A 117 6.53 3.69 -1.96
N ASP A 118 7.34 3.58 -3.02
CA ASP A 118 7.29 4.50 -4.16
C ASP A 118 6.03 4.29 -5.01
N ARG A 119 5.56 3.05 -5.17
CA ARG A 119 4.22 2.76 -5.74
C ARG A 119 3.12 3.41 -4.91
N LEU A 120 3.14 3.26 -3.59
CA LEU A 120 2.16 3.89 -2.70
C LEU A 120 2.23 5.43 -2.73
N ARG A 121 3.42 6.02 -2.88
CA ARG A 121 3.58 7.49 -3.05
C ARG A 121 3.01 7.95 -4.38
N THR A 122 3.39 7.34 -5.50
CA THR A 122 2.90 7.71 -6.83
C THR A 122 1.39 7.51 -6.97
N GLU A 123 0.81 6.49 -6.34
CA GLU A 123 -0.65 6.36 -6.24
C GLU A 123 -1.31 7.46 -5.39
N GLN A 124 -0.71 7.86 -4.27
CA GLN A 124 -1.21 8.96 -3.45
C GLN A 124 -1.13 10.29 -4.19
N GLU A 125 -0.03 10.55 -4.91
CA GLU A 125 0.14 11.74 -5.74
C GLU A 125 -0.88 11.80 -6.88
N ARG A 126 -1.12 10.69 -7.59
CA ARG A 126 -2.18 10.60 -8.61
C ARG A 126 -3.57 10.84 -8.02
N LYS A 127 -3.89 10.24 -6.87
CA LYS A 127 -5.18 10.46 -6.19
C LYS A 127 -5.35 11.92 -5.75
N LEU A 128 -4.28 12.59 -5.31
CA LEU A 128 -4.29 14.01 -4.96
C LEU A 128 -4.38 14.93 -6.19
N GLN A 129 -3.77 14.56 -7.32
CA GLN A 129 -3.93 15.26 -8.60
C GLN A 129 -5.37 15.14 -9.11
N GLU A 130 -5.92 13.93 -9.15
CA GLU A 130 -7.31 13.68 -9.55
C GLU A 130 -8.32 14.40 -8.64
N GLN A 131 -8.08 14.45 -7.32
CA GLN A 131 -8.89 15.25 -6.40
C GLN A 131 -8.82 16.75 -6.70
N LYS A 132 -7.62 17.31 -6.95
CA LYS A 132 -7.46 18.72 -7.32
C LYS A 132 -8.12 19.04 -8.65
N GLU A 133 -8.00 18.18 -9.66
CA GLU A 133 -8.65 18.34 -10.96
C GLU A 133 -10.19 18.33 -10.84
N ARG A 134 -10.73 17.46 -9.97
CA ARG A 134 -12.17 17.44 -9.64
C ARG A 134 -12.61 18.70 -8.90
N GLU A 135 -11.87 19.13 -7.88
CA GLU A 135 -12.13 20.37 -7.15
C GLU A 135 -12.05 21.61 -8.06
N GLU A 136 -11.08 21.66 -8.97
CA GLU A 136 -10.96 22.74 -9.96
C GLU A 136 -12.09 22.69 -11.00
N ALA A 137 -12.47 21.50 -11.49
CA ALA A 137 -13.60 21.34 -12.39
C ALA A 137 -14.94 21.74 -11.74
N GLU A 138 -15.14 21.41 -10.47
CA GLU A 138 -16.29 21.89 -9.69
C GLU A 138 -16.25 23.40 -9.45
N ALA A 139 -15.09 23.97 -9.14
CA ALA A 139 -14.93 25.41 -8.97
C ALA A 139 -15.21 26.17 -10.28
N ARG A 140 -14.73 25.66 -11.41
CA ARG A 140 -15.03 26.19 -12.75
C ARG A 140 -16.53 26.11 -13.07
N ARG A 141 -17.19 24.99 -12.78
CA ARG A 141 -18.66 24.85 -12.95
C ARG A 141 -19.45 25.82 -12.07
N LYS A 142 -19.08 25.95 -10.79
CA LYS A 142 -19.72 26.91 -9.86
C LYS A 142 -19.54 28.35 -10.32
N ALA A 143 -18.34 28.72 -10.80
CA ALA A 143 -18.07 30.04 -11.37
C ALA A 143 -18.86 30.30 -12.67
N GLU A 144 -19.04 29.29 -13.53
CA GLU A 144 -19.86 29.39 -14.74
C GLU A 144 -21.36 29.55 -14.42
N GLU A 145 -21.88 28.78 -13.46
CA GLU A 145 -23.26 28.92 -12.97
C GLU A 145 -23.51 30.29 -12.30
N GLU A 146 -22.57 30.77 -11.50
CA GLU A 146 -22.64 32.10 -10.88
C GLU A 146 -22.57 33.22 -11.93
N ALA A 147 -21.68 33.11 -12.92
CA ALA A 147 -21.60 34.05 -14.04
C ALA A 147 -22.90 34.06 -14.88
N ARG A 148 -23.48 32.89 -15.14
CA ARG A 148 -24.78 32.78 -15.84
C ARG A 148 -25.92 33.40 -15.02
N LYS A 149 -25.96 33.17 -13.71
CA LYS A 149 -26.95 33.77 -12.80
C LYS A 149 -26.80 35.29 -12.70
N ALA A 150 -25.57 35.81 -12.69
CA ALA A 150 -25.29 37.23 -12.73
C ALA A 150 -25.74 37.87 -14.05
N GLN A 151 -25.47 37.23 -15.19
CA GLN A 151 -25.96 37.67 -16.49
C GLN A 151 -27.50 37.67 -16.57
N GLU A 152 -28.16 36.63 -16.03
CA GLU A 152 -29.63 36.57 -15.96
C GLU A 152 -30.21 37.68 -15.06
N ALA A 153 -29.57 37.98 -13.92
CA ALA A 153 -29.98 39.08 -13.04
C ALA A 153 -29.84 40.45 -13.73
N VAL A 154 -28.72 40.71 -14.42
CA VAL A 154 -28.52 41.94 -15.21
C VAL A 154 -29.50 42.03 -16.39
N ALA A 155 -29.85 40.91 -17.02
CA ALA A 155 -30.85 40.88 -18.07
C ALA A 155 -32.26 41.24 -17.54
N LYS A 156 -32.67 40.67 -16.40
CA LYS A 156 -33.95 40.99 -15.73
C LYS A 156 -34.00 42.45 -15.28
N GLU A 157 -32.93 42.98 -14.68
CA GLU A 157 -32.87 44.39 -14.30
C GLU A 157 -33.02 45.32 -15.51
N ARG A 158 -32.43 44.96 -16.66
CA ARG A 158 -32.59 45.70 -17.92
C ARG A 158 -34.02 45.64 -18.46
N THR A 159 -34.70 44.50 -18.38
CA THR A 159 -36.12 44.41 -18.79
C THR A 159 -37.03 45.22 -17.87
N ASP A 160 -36.79 45.19 -16.56
CA ASP A 160 -37.60 45.90 -15.56
C ASP A 160 -37.40 47.43 -15.63
N ARG A 161 -36.17 47.90 -15.88
CA ARG A 161 -35.90 49.32 -16.18
C ARG A 161 -36.51 49.74 -17.52
N GLY A 162 -36.48 48.88 -18.55
CA GLY A 162 -37.11 49.14 -19.85
C GLY A 162 -38.64 49.28 -19.76
N ALA A 163 -39.29 48.48 -18.90
CA ALA A 163 -40.72 48.59 -18.64
C ALA A 163 -41.12 49.90 -17.93
N LYS A 164 -40.23 50.46 -17.11
CA LYS A 164 -40.43 51.74 -16.39
C LYS A 164 -40.08 52.99 -17.21
N ALA A 165 -39.48 52.84 -18.39
CA ALA A 165 -38.97 53.95 -19.22
C ALA A 165 -39.83 54.25 -20.48
N ARG A 166 -41.11 53.86 -20.49
CA ARG A 166 -42.07 54.35 -21.50
C ARG A 166 -42.71 55.66 -21.00
N PRO A 167 -42.53 56.81 -21.68
CA PRO A 167 -43.31 58.00 -21.36
C PRO A 167 -44.79 57.74 -21.65
N LYS A 168 -45.67 58.07 -20.71
CA LYS A 168 -47.11 58.01 -20.93
C LYS A 168 -47.55 59.19 -21.80
N ALA A 169 -48.17 58.89 -22.93
CA ALA A 169 -49.17 59.75 -23.53
C ALA A 169 -50.55 59.15 -23.21
N ASP A 170 -51.37 59.94 -22.54
CA ASP A 170 -52.85 59.97 -22.60
C ASP A 170 -53.64 58.65 -22.52
N PHE A 171 -54.09 58.32 -21.30
CA PHE A 171 -55.53 58.42 -21.02
C PHE A 171 -55.79 58.67 -19.53
N ALA A 172 -56.82 59.47 -19.23
CA ALA A 172 -57.15 59.91 -17.87
C ALA A 172 -58.22 59.02 -17.21
N ALA A 173 -57.98 58.61 -15.95
CA ALA A 173 -59.00 58.42 -14.90
C ALA A 173 -58.35 57.97 -13.57
N THR A 174 -58.65 58.70 -12.50
CA THR A 174 -58.41 58.40 -11.06
C THR A 174 -59.43 59.23 -10.26
N PRO A 175 -59.69 58.99 -8.95
CA PRO A 175 -59.03 58.08 -7.97
C PRO A 175 -60.06 57.12 -7.31
N ALA A 176 -59.93 56.45 -6.14
CA ALA A 176 -58.92 56.36 -5.06
C ALA A 176 -59.12 55.05 -4.23
N GLY A 177 -58.16 54.70 -3.35
CA GLY A 177 -58.37 53.81 -2.18
C GLY A 177 -57.80 52.38 -2.32
N ALA A 178 -56.51 52.10 -2.04
CA ALA A 178 -55.82 52.01 -0.73
C ALA A 178 -55.78 50.58 -0.14
N GLY A 179 -54.57 49.99 -0.07
CA GLY A 179 -54.21 48.85 0.81
C GLY A 179 -53.53 49.35 2.10
N PRO A 180 -52.69 48.57 2.83
CA PRO A 180 -52.02 47.30 2.44
C PRO A 180 -51.93 46.19 3.54
N GLU A 181 -51.24 45.08 3.20
CA GLU A 181 -50.29 44.20 3.98
C GLU A 181 -50.60 43.75 5.45
N ALA A 182 -50.33 42.54 5.97
CA ALA A 182 -49.19 41.58 5.89
C ALA A 182 -48.01 41.96 6.84
N GLU A 183 -47.39 41.10 7.69
CA GLU A 183 -47.44 39.62 7.96
C GLU A 183 -47.19 39.27 9.47
N ASP A 184 -47.14 37.96 9.79
CA ASP A 184 -46.12 37.30 10.68
C ASP A 184 -46.39 36.94 12.17
N ALA A 185 -45.60 35.95 12.62
CA ALA A 185 -44.94 35.79 13.92
C ALA A 185 -45.52 34.87 15.03
N SER A 186 -45.03 33.62 14.97
CA SER A 186 -44.34 32.93 16.07
C SER A 186 -45.14 32.18 17.17
N GLY A 187 -44.66 30.97 17.48
CA GLY A 187 -45.17 30.14 18.58
C GLY A 187 -44.39 30.32 19.88
N ARG A 188 -45.01 29.97 21.02
CA ARG A 188 -44.37 29.96 22.34
C ARG A 188 -44.40 28.57 22.99
N SER A 189 -43.23 28.10 23.41
CA SER A 189 -43.07 26.80 24.06
C SER A 189 -43.32 26.82 25.58
N LYS A 190 -43.67 25.63 26.10
CA LYS A 190 -43.10 25.02 27.34
C LYS A 190 -43.66 25.43 28.71
N ARG A 191 -44.43 24.50 29.30
CA ARG A 191 -44.37 24.09 30.71
C ARG A 191 -44.18 22.55 30.71
N GLY A 192 -43.45 21.90 31.60
CA GLY A 192 -42.81 22.37 32.83
C GLY A 192 -43.10 21.45 34.01
N GLY A 193 -42.88 20.13 33.85
CA GLY A 193 -43.12 19.13 34.91
C GLY A 193 -41.89 18.91 35.80
N LYS A 194 -42.09 18.77 37.12
CA LYS A 194 -41.01 18.69 38.12
C LYS A 194 -41.40 17.76 39.28
N SER A 195 -40.60 16.70 39.49
CA SER A 195 -40.55 15.83 40.68
C SER A 195 -39.13 15.25 40.71
N SER A 196 -38.28 15.54 41.71
CA SER A 196 -38.27 14.91 43.05
C SER A 196 -38.19 13.38 42.93
N LYS A 197 -37.12 12.71 43.37
CA LYS A 197 -36.64 12.68 44.76
C LYS A 197 -35.14 12.26 44.89
N ASP A 198 -34.68 12.11 46.12
CA ASP A 198 -33.31 11.83 46.56
C ASP A 198 -32.68 10.52 46.03
N ASP A 199 -31.34 10.45 46.05
CA ASP A 199 -30.67 9.54 47.01
C ASP A 199 -29.17 9.85 47.20
N ARG A 200 -28.67 9.67 48.43
CA ARG A 200 -27.26 9.87 48.82
C ARG A 200 -26.72 8.62 49.53
N ASN A 201 -26.18 7.65 48.79
CA ASN A 201 -25.10 6.79 49.28
C ASN A 201 -24.44 6.03 48.12
N ASP A 202 -23.10 6.05 48.04
CA ASP A 202 -22.28 4.91 48.50
C ASP A 202 -20.78 5.27 48.37
N ARG A 203 -19.99 4.85 49.35
CA ARG A 203 -18.52 4.98 49.37
C ARG A 203 -17.91 3.65 48.93
N SER A 204 -17.51 3.52 47.67
CA SER A 204 -16.60 2.43 47.31
C SER A 204 -15.71 2.70 46.09
N ARG A 205 -14.47 2.23 46.22
CA ARG A 205 -13.46 1.91 45.19
C ARG A 205 -12.55 3.04 44.65
N ASN A 206 -11.32 2.93 45.14
CA ASN A 206 -10.07 2.92 44.39
C ASN A 206 -9.52 4.25 43.83
N ASN A 207 -8.49 4.74 44.52
CA ASN A 207 -7.09 4.58 44.07
C ASN A 207 -6.84 4.44 42.55
N ASP A 208 -7.06 5.51 41.80
CA ASP A 208 -6.64 5.65 40.40
C ASP A 208 -6.02 7.04 40.10
N ALA A 209 -5.33 7.59 41.11
CA ALA A 209 -4.78 8.95 41.08
C ALA A 209 -3.49 9.13 40.26
N GLN A 210 -3.01 8.09 39.57
CA GLN A 210 -1.68 8.12 38.89
C GLN A 210 -1.65 7.68 37.41
N GLN A 211 -2.80 7.40 36.79
CA GLN A 211 -2.85 6.92 35.39
C GLN A 211 -3.67 7.82 34.45
N ASN A 212 -3.31 9.11 34.35
CA ASN A 212 -3.82 9.99 33.28
C ASN A 212 -2.77 10.98 32.75
N ARG A 213 -1.66 10.44 32.22
CA ARG A 213 -0.80 11.08 31.22
C ARG A 213 -0.76 10.22 29.96
N GLY A 214 -1.84 10.20 29.17
CA GLY A 214 -1.97 9.29 28.01
C GLY A 214 -3.06 9.72 27.03
N GLY A 215 -2.71 10.62 26.11
CA GLY A 215 -3.65 11.33 25.24
C GLY A 215 -4.55 10.48 24.33
N GLY A 216 -5.70 11.06 23.98
CA GLY A 216 -6.55 10.58 22.88
C GLY A 216 -8.05 10.79 23.10
N ARG A 217 -8.53 10.76 24.35
CA ARG A 217 -9.97 10.81 24.68
C ARG A 217 -10.49 12.19 25.10
N ASP A 218 -9.67 13.23 24.94
CA ASP A 218 -10.01 14.61 25.27
C ASP A 218 -10.81 15.33 24.19
N GLY A 219 -10.54 15.08 22.91
CA GLY A 219 -11.17 15.81 21.80
C GLY A 219 -12.69 15.65 21.77
N GLU A 220 -13.18 14.41 21.84
CA GLU A 220 -14.62 14.12 21.75
C GLU A 220 -15.41 14.65 22.95
N ARG A 221 -14.82 14.60 24.15
CA ARG A 221 -15.45 15.13 25.37
C ARG A 221 -15.49 16.65 25.42
N ARG A 222 -14.56 17.33 24.73
CA ARG A 222 -14.51 18.81 24.66
C ARG A 222 -15.46 19.37 23.58
N ARG A 223 -15.74 18.62 22.50
CA ARG A 223 -16.70 19.03 21.45
C ARG A 223 -18.13 19.29 21.94
N GLY A 224 -18.56 18.63 23.01
CA GLY A 224 -19.89 18.82 23.58
C GLY A 224 -20.06 20.05 24.50
N LYS A 225 -18.97 20.79 24.78
CA LYS A 225 -19.01 21.99 25.63
C LYS A 225 -18.61 23.22 24.82
N LEU A 226 -19.61 23.93 24.30
CA LEU A 226 -19.41 25.26 23.72
C LEU A 226 -18.88 26.20 24.81
N THR A 227 -17.63 26.62 24.67
CA THR A 227 -17.03 27.67 25.50
C THR A 227 -17.31 29.03 24.86
N ILE A 228 -17.34 30.09 25.68
CA ILE A 228 -17.58 31.46 25.21
C ILE A 228 -16.51 31.88 24.18
N ALA A 229 -15.26 31.44 24.34
CA ALA A 229 -14.18 31.64 23.36
C ALA A 229 -14.48 30.98 22.00
N SER A 230 -15.08 29.78 21.99
CA SER A 230 -15.48 29.09 20.76
C SER A 230 -16.61 29.80 20.04
N ALA A 231 -17.55 30.40 20.79
CA ALA A 231 -18.64 31.21 20.22
C ALA A 231 -18.17 32.60 19.72
N LEU A 232 -17.07 33.13 20.28
CA LEU A 232 -16.45 34.40 19.87
C LEU A 232 -15.45 34.26 18.70
N GLY A 233 -15.17 33.05 18.23
CA GLY A 233 -14.28 32.80 17.09
C GLY A 233 -12.78 32.73 17.40
N ASP A 234 -12.34 32.86 18.66
CA ASP A 234 -10.91 32.78 19.07
C ASP A 234 -10.28 31.40 18.77
N ASP A 235 -11.11 30.36 18.58
CA ASP A 235 -10.68 29.03 18.14
C ASP A 235 -10.37 28.94 16.63
N ALA A 236 -10.81 29.91 15.80
CA ALA A 236 -10.60 29.88 14.34
C ALA A 236 -9.15 30.17 13.95
N ASP A 237 -8.49 31.09 14.67
CA ASP A 237 -7.08 31.45 14.45
C ASP A 237 -6.12 30.38 15.00
N ARG A 238 -6.58 29.56 15.96
CA ARG A 238 -5.80 28.46 16.56
C ARG A 238 -5.79 27.22 15.67
N GLN A 239 -5.15 27.34 14.51
CA GLN A 239 -4.93 26.21 13.60
C GLN A 239 -4.29 25.02 14.32
N ARG A 240 -4.73 23.79 13.98
CA ARG A 240 -4.16 22.56 14.55
C ARG A 240 -2.67 22.48 14.21
N SER A 241 -1.81 22.44 15.22
CA SER A 241 -0.36 22.46 15.03
C SER A 241 0.10 21.36 14.06
N LEU A 242 1.03 21.71 13.16
CA LEU A 242 1.51 20.80 12.11
C LEU A 242 2.04 19.46 12.66
N ALA A 243 2.62 19.47 13.87
CA ALA A 243 3.05 18.26 14.58
C ALA A 243 1.86 17.35 14.98
N SER A 244 0.74 17.93 15.40
CA SER A 244 -0.50 17.19 15.69
C SER A 244 -1.08 16.56 14.42
N VAL A 245 -1.13 17.32 13.32
CA VAL A 245 -1.58 16.83 12.01
C VAL A 245 -0.68 15.71 11.48
N LYS A 246 0.65 15.83 11.62
CA LYS A 246 1.62 14.78 11.27
C LYS A 246 1.38 13.50 12.07
N ARG A 247 1.29 13.57 13.40
CA ARG A 247 1.00 12.39 14.26
C ARG A 247 -0.39 11.79 14.01
N ALA A 248 -1.38 12.60 13.61
CA ALA A 248 -2.69 12.11 13.24
C ALA A 248 -2.65 11.31 11.93
N ARG A 249 -2.00 11.84 10.90
CA ARG A 249 -1.79 11.16 9.60
C ARG A 249 -0.90 9.92 9.73
N GLU A 250 0.11 9.97 10.59
CA GLU A 250 0.98 8.85 10.93
C GLU A 250 0.17 7.71 11.58
N ARG A 251 -0.62 8.00 12.61
CA ARG A 251 -1.48 7.03 13.28
C ARG A 251 -2.59 6.49 12.37
N GLU A 252 -3.09 7.30 11.43
CA GLU A 252 -4.04 6.86 10.40
C GLU A 252 -3.37 5.94 9.37
N ARG A 253 -2.15 6.28 8.92
CA ARG A 253 -1.33 5.43 8.04
C ARG A 253 -0.97 4.12 8.70
N GLU A 254 -0.55 4.15 9.96
CA GLU A 254 -0.28 2.97 10.79
C GLU A 254 -1.52 2.08 10.89
N ARG A 255 -2.68 2.63 11.26
CA ARG A 255 -3.96 1.90 11.27
C ARG A 255 -4.33 1.30 9.90
N ARG A 256 -4.09 2.01 8.79
CA ARG A 256 -4.30 1.51 7.43
C ARG A 256 -3.29 0.46 6.98
N MET A 257 -2.07 0.48 7.51
CA MET A 257 -0.98 -0.45 7.21
C MET A 257 -0.95 -1.67 8.15
N GLY A 258 -2.02 -1.93 8.90
CA GLY A 258 -2.10 -3.10 9.79
C GLY A 258 -1.64 -2.85 11.22
N GLY A 259 -1.58 -1.60 11.70
CA GLY A 259 -1.34 -1.25 13.12
C GLY A 259 -2.46 -1.67 14.08
N GLY A 260 -3.50 -2.31 13.56
CA GLY A 260 -4.34 -3.24 14.29
C GLY A 260 -4.02 -4.67 13.88
N SER A 261 -2.77 -5.12 14.06
CA SER A 261 -2.51 -6.54 14.20
C SER A 261 -3.27 -6.93 15.46
N ASP A 262 -4.42 -7.59 15.28
CA ASP A 262 -5.07 -8.30 16.37
C ASP A 262 -3.98 -9.09 17.07
N ARG A 263 -3.72 -8.77 18.34
CA ARG A 263 -2.68 -9.45 19.10
C ARG A 263 -3.07 -10.91 19.09
N GLU A 264 -2.37 -11.70 18.26
CA GLU A 264 -2.63 -13.13 18.15
C GLU A 264 -2.67 -13.67 19.58
N LYS A 265 -3.68 -14.49 19.88
CA LYS A 265 -3.84 -15.00 21.24
C LYS A 265 -2.63 -15.88 21.52
N VAL A 266 -1.60 -15.29 22.14
CA VAL A 266 -0.35 -15.96 22.47
C VAL A 266 -0.65 -16.96 23.59
N SER A 267 -1.11 -18.14 23.19
CA SER A 267 -1.23 -19.30 24.04
C SER A 267 0.18 -19.79 24.36
N VAL A 268 0.73 -19.31 25.48
CA VAL A 268 1.97 -19.84 26.03
C VAL A 268 1.64 -21.19 26.67
N GLU A 269 2.18 -22.27 26.10
CA GLU A 269 2.12 -23.59 26.73
C GLU A 269 3.07 -23.60 27.93
N VAL A 270 2.56 -23.95 29.11
CA VAL A 270 3.32 -24.00 30.36
C VAL A 270 3.35 -25.43 30.88
N THR A 271 4.45 -26.14 30.63
CA THR A 271 4.67 -27.49 31.14
C THR A 271 4.96 -27.46 32.65
N LEU A 272 4.05 -28.04 33.43
CA LEU A 272 4.20 -28.21 34.88
C LEU A 272 4.77 -29.61 35.19
N PRO A 273 5.88 -29.73 35.94
CA PRO A 273 6.33 -31.03 36.46
C PRO A 273 5.42 -31.50 37.60
N GLU A 274 5.40 -32.83 37.85
CA GLU A 274 4.62 -33.44 38.95
C GLU A 274 5.09 -32.98 40.34
N THR A 275 6.37 -32.67 40.48
CA THR A 275 6.96 -32.06 41.69
C THR A 275 7.63 -30.74 41.32
N ILE A 276 7.38 -29.69 42.11
CA ILE A 276 7.93 -28.34 41.92
C ILE A 276 8.64 -27.90 43.21
N THR A 277 9.81 -27.27 43.10
CA THR A 277 10.48 -26.71 44.28
C THR A 277 9.90 -25.35 44.66
N LEU A 278 10.06 -24.94 45.92
CA LEU A 278 9.65 -23.59 46.37
C LEU A 278 10.37 -22.47 45.61
N GLN A 279 11.60 -22.72 45.12
CA GLN A 279 12.36 -21.77 44.31
C GLN A 279 11.76 -21.62 42.90
N ASP A 280 11.39 -22.72 42.26
CA ASP A 280 10.74 -22.71 40.94
C ASP A 280 9.35 -22.04 40.99
N LEU A 281 8.59 -22.30 42.06
CA LEU A 281 7.28 -21.68 42.28
C LEU A 281 7.42 -20.16 42.50
N ALA A 282 8.34 -19.73 43.37
CA ALA A 282 8.62 -18.31 43.61
C ALA A 282 9.06 -17.59 42.32
N GLY A 283 9.94 -18.21 41.52
CA GLY A 283 10.37 -17.68 40.23
C GLY A 283 9.24 -17.54 39.21
N ARG A 284 8.29 -18.49 39.19
CA ARG A 284 7.08 -18.41 38.34
C ARG A 284 6.08 -17.36 38.82
N MET A 285 5.97 -17.13 40.12
CA MET A 285 5.11 -16.10 40.71
C MET A 285 5.74 -14.69 40.68
N ASN A 286 7.06 -14.59 40.44
CA ASN A 286 7.87 -13.38 40.65
C ASN A 286 7.83 -12.86 42.11
N GLU A 287 7.72 -13.78 43.06
CA GLU A 287 7.72 -13.50 44.50
C GLU A 287 9.02 -14.02 45.16
N ARG A 288 9.26 -13.67 46.43
CA ARG A 288 10.41 -14.21 47.17
C ARG A 288 10.03 -15.55 47.79
N VAL A 289 10.99 -16.46 47.89
CA VAL A 289 10.78 -17.81 48.46
C VAL A 289 10.17 -17.78 49.87
N ALA A 290 10.51 -16.75 50.67
CA ALA A 290 9.96 -16.57 52.02
C ALA A 290 8.48 -16.13 52.03
N ASP A 291 8.00 -15.45 50.99
CA ASP A 291 6.63 -14.92 50.91
C ASP A 291 5.63 -15.98 50.38
N VAL A 292 6.15 -17.04 49.71
CA VAL A 292 5.38 -18.18 49.17
C VAL A 292 4.97 -19.18 50.26
N VAL A 293 5.68 -19.20 51.40
CA VAL A 293 5.35 -20.06 52.56
C VAL A 293 4.45 -19.27 53.51
N LYS A 294 3.24 -19.79 53.77
CA LYS A 294 2.21 -19.14 54.59
C LYS A 294 1.62 -20.09 55.63
#